data_AF-A0A961TXV3-F1
#
_entry.id   AF-A0A961TXV3-F1
#
_cell.length_a   1.000
_cell.length_b   1.000
_cell.length_c   1.000
_cell.angle_alpha   90.00
_cell.angle_beta   90.00
_cell.angle_gamma   90.00
#
_symmetry.space_group_name_H-M   'P 1'
#
loop_
_entity.id
_entity.type
_entity.pdbx_description
1 polymer ?
#
loop_
_entity_poly.entity_id
_entity_poly.type
_entity_poly.pdbx_seq_one_letter_code
_entity_poly.pdbx_strand_id
1 'polypeptide(L)'
;MGRLKKKSRLNPPSHQLSLGRIPLASLIQTLAVAEHLSFYRAAQALGTSQSNVSARIKALEQDLGILLFERNTRGVRLTEAGRLFVERVAAGVDQLDHAV
;
A
#
# COMPACT_ATOMS: atom_id res chain seq x y z
N MET A 1 35.27 -34.69 -21.68
CA MET A 1 36.40 -34.75 -20.71
C MET A 1 36.85 -33.32 -20.43
N GLY A 2 37.00 -32.91 -19.16
CA GLY A 2 37.80 -31.72 -18.79
C GLY A 2 37.07 -30.42 -18.46
N ARG A 3 36.80 -30.22 -17.16
CA ARG A 3 36.44 -28.96 -16.51
C ARG A 3 37.48 -27.86 -16.77
N LEU A 4 37.06 -26.58 -16.79
CA LEU A 4 37.78 -25.52 -16.08
C LEU A 4 36.78 -24.55 -15.43
N LYS A 5 36.73 -24.61 -14.09
CA LYS A 5 36.08 -23.64 -13.22
C LYS A 5 36.83 -22.31 -13.33
N LYS A 6 36.13 -21.19 -13.49
CA LYS A 6 36.62 -19.90 -12.95
C LYS A 6 35.62 -19.38 -11.93
N LYS A 7 36.09 -19.46 -10.68
CA LYS A 7 35.53 -18.87 -9.47
C LYS A 7 35.19 -17.39 -9.68
N SER A 8 34.09 -17.00 -9.03
CA SER A 8 34.01 -15.79 -8.22
C SER A 8 34.22 -14.46 -8.95
N ARG A 9 33.09 -13.79 -9.23
CA ARG A 9 32.75 -12.67 -8.36
C ARG A 9 31.32 -12.86 -7.86
N LEU A 10 31.22 -13.22 -6.58
CA LEU A 10 30.04 -12.90 -5.79
C LEU A 10 29.85 -11.39 -5.92
N ASN A 11 28.83 -10.94 -6.64
CA ASN A 11 28.23 -9.68 -6.20
C ASN A 11 27.58 -10.03 -4.86
N PRO A 12 27.85 -9.28 -3.78
CA PRO A 12 27.06 -9.45 -2.57
C PRO A 12 25.59 -9.28 -2.94
N PRO A 13 24.64 -9.94 -2.25
CA PRO A 13 23.29 -9.44 -2.23
C PRO A 13 23.38 -8.08 -1.52
N SER A 14 23.68 -7.03 -2.26
CA SER A 14 23.34 -5.69 -1.84
C SER A 14 21.87 -5.80 -1.48
N HIS A 15 21.50 -5.45 -0.25
CA HIS A 15 20.12 -5.16 0.12
C HIS A 15 19.63 -4.05 -0.84
N GLN A 16 19.30 -4.40 -2.08
CA GLN A 16 18.41 -3.64 -2.90
C GLN A 16 17.14 -3.67 -2.08
N LEU A 17 16.79 -2.52 -1.52
CA LEU A 17 15.51 -2.32 -0.87
C LEU A 17 14.42 -2.56 -1.92
N SER A 18 14.12 -3.83 -2.19
CA SER A 18 12.83 -4.32 -2.67
C SER A 18 11.85 -4.28 -1.50
N LEU A 19 11.87 -3.17 -0.73
CA LEU A 19 10.72 -2.79 0.06
C LEU A 19 9.59 -2.68 -0.95
N GLY A 20 8.60 -3.56 -0.81
CA GLY A 20 7.55 -3.77 -1.80
C GLY A 20 7.03 -2.44 -2.33
N ARG A 21 6.82 -2.37 -3.65
CA ARG A 21 6.51 -1.19 -4.48
C ARG A 21 5.28 -0.34 -4.06
N ILE A 22 4.74 -0.54 -2.87
CA ILE A 22 3.57 0.19 -2.36
C ILE A 22 4.03 1.58 -1.89
N PRO A 23 3.60 2.67 -2.54
CA PRO A 23 3.95 4.02 -2.08
C PRO A 23 3.32 4.29 -0.72
N LEU A 24 4.08 4.81 0.26
CA LEU A 24 3.57 5.13 1.60
C LEU A 24 2.32 6.02 1.56
N ALA A 25 2.29 7.02 0.68
CA ALA A 25 1.11 7.87 0.57
C ALA A 25 -0.15 7.12 0.05
N SER A 26 -0.02 5.96 -0.60
CA SER A 26 -1.17 5.10 -0.93
C SER A 26 -1.69 4.36 0.31
N LEU A 27 -0.82 4.04 1.28
CA LEU A 27 -1.22 3.50 2.58
C LEU A 27 -2.02 4.55 3.38
N ILE A 28 -1.49 5.76 3.49
CA ILE A 28 -2.14 6.87 4.19
C ILE A 28 -3.51 7.19 3.56
N GLN A 29 -3.59 7.23 2.23
CA GLN A 29 -4.85 7.43 1.53
C GLN A 29 -5.86 6.30 1.78
N THR A 30 -5.40 5.06 1.84
CA THR A 30 -6.24 3.91 2.17
C THR A 30 -6.81 4.03 3.58
N LEU A 31 -5.97 4.37 4.58
CA LEU A 31 -6.41 4.59 5.95
C LEU A 31 -7.45 5.73 6.03
N ALA A 32 -7.21 6.86 5.36
CA ALA A 32 -8.15 7.98 5.36
C ALA A 32 -9.51 7.62 4.72
N VAL A 33 -9.52 6.83 3.64
CA VAL A 33 -10.79 6.37 3.04
C VAL A 33 -11.50 5.37 3.95
N ALA A 34 -10.76 4.52 4.65
CA ALA A 34 -11.33 3.58 5.62
C ALA A 34 -11.97 4.30 6.82
N GLU A 35 -11.34 5.37 7.31
CA GLU A 35 -11.86 6.19 8.41
C GLU A 35 -13.13 6.95 8.00
N HIS A 36 -13.11 7.60 6.84
CA HIS A 36 -14.23 8.46 6.43
C HIS A 36 -15.33 7.75 5.64
N LEU A 37 -15.10 6.51 5.20
CA LEU A 37 -15.98 5.75 4.29
C LEU A 37 -16.43 6.59 3.08
N SER A 38 -15.54 7.47 2.62
CA SER A 38 -15.80 8.43 1.54
C SER A 38 -14.49 8.93 0.93
N PHE A 39 -14.32 8.68 -0.38
CA PHE A 39 -13.16 9.19 -1.13
C PHE A 39 -13.10 10.72 -1.14
N TYR A 40 -14.26 11.40 -1.17
CA TYR A 40 -14.31 12.85 -1.16
C TYR A 40 -13.84 13.42 0.18
N ARG A 41 -14.40 12.91 1.30
CA ARG A 41 -14.02 13.38 2.64
C ARG A 41 -12.56 13.06 2.96
N ALA A 42 -12.08 11.87 2.58
CA ALA A 42 -10.67 11.53 2.72
C ALA A 42 -9.75 12.46 1.92
N ALA A 43 -10.12 12.83 0.70
CA ALA A 43 -9.34 13.78 -0.09
C ALA A 43 -9.30 15.18 0.54
N GLN A 44 -10.43 15.65 1.09
CA GLN A 44 -10.48 16.91 1.84
C GLN A 44 -9.59 16.88 3.08
N ALA A 45 -9.65 15.80 3.88
CA ALA A 45 -8.82 15.63 5.06
C ALA A 45 -7.31 15.61 4.72
N LEU A 46 -6.94 15.03 3.57
CA LEU A 46 -5.57 14.96 3.09
C LEU A 46 -5.11 16.18 2.27
N GLY A 47 -5.95 17.21 2.09
CA GLY A 47 -5.61 18.39 1.30
C GLY A 47 -5.32 18.08 -0.18
N THR A 48 -5.98 17.09 -0.76
CA THR A 48 -5.77 16.65 -2.15
C THR A 48 -7.09 16.47 -2.91
N SER A 49 -7.01 16.09 -4.20
CA SER A 49 -8.21 15.84 -5.01
C SER A 49 -8.73 14.41 -4.84
N GLN A 50 -10.06 14.24 -4.93
CA GLN A 50 -10.68 12.92 -4.93
C GLN A 50 -10.16 12.02 -6.06
N SER A 51 -9.86 12.59 -7.22
CA SER A 51 -9.30 11.85 -8.37
C SER A 51 -7.91 11.28 -8.05
N ASN A 52 -7.07 12.03 -7.32
CA ASN A 52 -5.77 11.56 -6.87
C ASN A 52 -5.89 10.36 -5.92
N VAL A 53 -6.73 10.48 -4.88
CA VAL A 53 -6.98 9.40 -3.91
C VAL A 53 -7.54 8.17 -4.61
N SER A 54 -8.54 8.34 -5.48
CA SER A 54 -9.16 7.23 -6.20
C SER A 54 -8.18 6.54 -7.15
N ALA A 55 -7.36 7.29 -7.89
CA ALA A 55 -6.39 6.71 -8.83
C ALA A 55 -5.31 5.91 -8.09
N ARG A 56 -4.82 6.42 -6.96
CA ARG A 56 -3.78 5.76 -6.16
C ARG A 56 -4.29 4.51 -5.44
N ILE A 57 -5.49 4.55 -4.87
CA ILE A 57 -6.10 3.35 -4.27
C ILE A 57 -6.37 2.30 -5.35
N LYS A 58 -6.85 2.71 -6.54
CA LYS A 58 -7.04 1.78 -7.65
C LYS A 58 -5.72 1.12 -8.09
N ALA A 59 -4.64 1.89 -8.19
CA ALA A 59 -3.33 1.35 -8.53
C ALA A 59 -2.83 0.36 -7.45
N LEU A 60 -3.05 0.69 -6.17
CA LEU A 60 -2.73 -0.22 -5.06
C LEU A 60 -3.54 -1.52 -5.14
N GLU A 61 -4.85 -1.44 -5.34
CA GLU A 61 -5.71 -2.61 -5.52
C GLU A 61 -5.27 -3.49 -6.71
N GLN A 62 -4.82 -2.86 -7.80
CA GLN A 62 -4.26 -3.55 -8.96
C GLN A 62 -2.94 -4.26 -8.63
N ASP A 63 -2.02 -3.58 -7.94
CA ASP A 63 -0.74 -4.14 -7.55
C ASP A 63 -0.90 -5.30 -6.55
N LEU A 64 -1.89 -5.22 -5.67
CA LEU A 64 -2.23 -6.28 -4.71
C LEU A 64 -3.06 -7.42 -5.31
N GLY A 65 -3.72 -7.19 -6.45
CA GLY A 65 -4.64 -8.14 -7.08
C GLY A 65 -5.95 -8.36 -6.30
N ILE A 66 -6.29 -7.46 -5.38
CA ILE A 66 -7.48 -7.54 -4.51
C ILE A 66 -8.17 -6.18 -4.42
N LEU A 67 -9.49 -6.19 -4.25
CA LEU A 67 -10.25 -4.99 -3.92
C LEU A 67 -10.20 -4.75 -2.41
N LEU A 68 -9.86 -3.53 -2.01
CA LEU A 68 -9.88 -3.10 -0.61
C LEU A 68 -11.21 -2.43 -0.26
N PHE A 69 -11.86 -1.80 -1.25
CA PHE A 69 -13.12 -1.09 -1.07
C PHE A 69 -14.20 -1.54 -2.05
N GLU A 70 -15.43 -1.63 -1.56
CA GLU A 70 -16.65 -1.71 -2.36
C GLU A 70 -17.27 -0.32 -2.47
N ARG A 71 -17.61 0.10 -3.69
CA ARG A 71 -18.27 1.38 -3.97
C ARG A 71 -19.67 1.10 -4.51
N ASN A 72 -20.69 1.62 -3.85
CA ASN A 72 -22.08 1.50 -4.29
C ASN A 72 -22.84 2.82 -4.11
N THR A 73 -24.11 2.85 -4.49
CA THR A 73 -24.97 4.05 -4.37
C THR A 73 -25.18 4.51 -2.92
N ARG A 74 -24.89 3.67 -1.93
CA ARG A 74 -24.99 3.97 -0.50
C ARG A 74 -23.67 4.40 0.12
N GLY A 75 -22.58 4.48 -0.66
CA GLY A 75 -21.27 4.95 -0.21
C GLY A 75 -20.16 3.91 -0.40
N VAL A 76 -19.14 4.01 0.46
CA VAL A 76 -17.93 3.17 0.43
C VAL A 76 -17.93 2.25 1.62
N ARG A 77 -17.51 1.00 1.43
CA ARG A 77 -17.30 0.01 2.50
C ARG A 77 -15.99 -0.73 2.27
N LEU A 78 -15.40 -1.24 3.35
CA LEU A 78 -14.25 -2.15 3.25
C LEU A 78 -14.73 -3.53 2.81
N THR A 79 -13.99 -4.16 1.91
CA THR A 79 -14.05 -5.61 1.70
C THR A 79 -13.47 -6.33 2.93
N GLU A 80 -13.59 -7.65 3.00
CA GLU A 80 -12.89 -8.43 4.03
C GLU A 80 -11.36 -8.27 3.94
N ALA A 81 -10.81 -8.34 2.72
CA ALA A 81 -9.39 -8.13 2.51
C ALA A 81 -8.95 -6.70 2.87
N GLY A 82 -9.81 -5.71 2.57
CA GLY A 82 -9.61 -4.32 2.94
C GLY A 82 -9.55 -4.11 4.46
N ARG A 83 -10.42 -4.76 5.22
CA ARG A 83 -10.40 -4.71 6.70
C ARG A 83 -9.06 -5.19 7.25
N LEU A 84 -8.63 -6.40 6.84
CA LEU A 84 -7.37 -6.99 7.28
C LEU A 84 -6.15 -6.15 6.85
N PHE A 85 -6.19 -5.58 5.64
CA PHE A 85 -5.14 -4.71 5.13
C PHE A 85 -5.02 -3.44 5.97
N VAL A 86 -6.14 -2.74 6.21
CA VAL A 86 -6.18 -1.51 7.01
C VAL A 86 -5.69 -1.77 8.44
N GLU A 87 -6.12 -2.86 9.08
CA GLU A 87 -5.68 -3.24 10.42
C GLU A 87 -4.15 -3.38 10.49
N ARG A 88 -3.55 -4.13 9.55
CA ARG A 88 -2.09 -4.33 9.51
C ARG A 88 -1.32 -3.04 9.21
N VAL A 89 -1.83 -2.22 8.30
CA VAL A 89 -1.19 -0.96 7.93
C VAL A 89 -1.28 0.05 9.07
N ALA A 90 -2.42 0.15 9.75
CA ALA A 90 -2.58 1.02 10.91
C ALA A 90 -1.61 0.63 12.04
N ALA A 91 -1.50 -0.66 12.37
CA ALA A 91 -0.53 -1.14 13.34
C ALA A 91 0.92 -0.85 12.93
N GLY A 92 1.24 -0.98 11.63
CA GLY A 92 2.56 -0.62 11.11
C GLY A 92 2.86 0.88 11.21
N VAL A 93 1.88 1.75 10.97
CA VAL A 93 2.03 3.21 11.12
C VAL A 93 2.22 3.57 12.60
N ASP A 94 1.43 2.97 13.50
CA ASP A 94 1.56 3.17 14.96
C ASP A 94 2.95 2.79 15.48
N GLN A 95 3.52 1.69 14.98
CA GLN A 95 4.90 1.31 15.28
C GLN A 95 5.93 2.35 14.83
N LEU A 96 5.70 3.03 13.70
CA LEU A 96 6.58 4.07 13.20
C LEU A 96 6.50 5.34 14.07
N ASP A 97 5.30 5.68 14.54
CA ASP A 97 5.09 6.85 15.42
C ASP A 97 5.79 6.68 16.78
N HIS A 98 5.98 5.43 17.23
CA HIS A 98 6.69 5.09 18.47
C HIS A 98 8.19 4.78 18.31
N ALA A 99 8.77 5.04 17.13
CA ALA A 99 10.16 4.67 16.84
C ALA A 99 11.23 5.61 17.44
N VAL A 100 10.84 6.62 18.23
CA VAL A 100 11.72 7.60 18.90
C VAL A 100 11.31 7.81 20.35
#